data_AF-A0A2V7FMD9-F1
#
_entry.id   AF-A0A2V7FMD9-F1
#
_cell.length_a   1.000
_cell.length_b   1.000
_cell.length_c   1.000
_cell.angle_alpha   90.00
_cell.angle_beta   90.00
_cell.angle_gamma   90.00
#
_symmetry.space_group_name_H-M   'P 1'
#
loop_
_entity.id
_entity.type
_entity.pdbx_description
1 polymer ?
#
loop_
_entity_poly.entity_id
_entity_poly.type
_entity_poly.pdbx_seq_one_letter_code
_entity_poly.pdbx_strand_id
1 'polypeptide(L)'
;IENADALRAMLERAGHRFTTETDTEALAHLIEDAAGETLEARVIAALALVEGTYGLAVMWAAEPGKIVVARQGSPVLLGIGDDELFVASDASAVLEHTRSVVYLDDGDIAVLTPAGYAVLDRESHVQLRAVDDVAWDVAQLELGGHAHFMLKEILEQPETIRATLRGRLLPEQGSARLDGLNLAPEDARALQRIVIVACGTSWHAGLVGRDLIEELAGIAVQVEYASEYRYRRPLVAPGTLTLAISQSGETADTLEALRAARAAGSRVVGIVNVVGSTIARECGGGIYLHAGPEVGVASTKAFTSQIAALALLGLYLGRARGLTAEQGRELVCRLIQLPQLVTRTLALEPEVRALAARFADARNFLYLGRGVNFPAALEGALKLKEISYIHAEGYPAAEMKHGPIALIDAAMPVVFVAPQDHVYAKVRSNMQEVKARGTSPCCAAATWTGRATSPKASPWSDRDGDGPDDATHHAEAPQVRGGARRARHGGRSGAGRSVPGGAARALRAAIVRLPRSGPGRRTGGRPEGAPARVDAGAGQRGV
;
A
#
# COMPACT_ATOMS: atom_id res chain seq x y z
N ILE A 1 8.43 18.83 -10.70
CA ILE A 1 9.63 19.35 -11.39
C ILE A 1 10.49 20.08 -10.38
N GLU A 2 11.70 19.60 -10.09
CA GLU A 2 12.51 20.08 -8.96
C GLU A 2 13.16 21.44 -9.22
N ASN A 3 13.51 21.74 -10.48
CA ASN A 3 14.13 23.00 -10.89
C ASN A 3 13.13 24.01 -11.49
N ALA A 4 11.84 23.91 -11.16
CA ALA A 4 10.77 24.71 -11.75
C ALA A 4 10.96 26.23 -11.56
N ASP A 5 11.45 26.67 -10.40
CA ASP A 5 11.67 28.09 -10.11
C ASP A 5 12.75 28.70 -11.03
N ALA A 6 13.81 27.95 -11.30
CA ALA A 6 14.87 28.36 -12.21
C ALA A 6 14.36 28.46 -13.65
N LEU A 7 13.55 27.49 -14.09
CA LEU A 7 12.93 27.47 -15.42
C LEU A 7 11.94 28.64 -15.59
N ARG A 8 11.11 28.91 -14.59
CA ARG A 8 10.19 30.05 -14.57
C ARG A 8 10.93 31.38 -14.72
N ALA A 9 11.97 31.60 -13.93
CA ALA A 9 12.77 32.83 -14.00
C ALA A 9 13.50 33.01 -15.34
N MET A 10 13.85 31.92 -16.03
CA MET A 10 14.38 31.96 -17.39
C MET A 10 13.30 32.37 -18.41
N LEU A 11 12.13 31.75 -18.36
CA LEU A 11 11.02 32.00 -19.29
C LEU A 11 10.39 33.39 -19.11
N GLU A 12 10.29 33.89 -17.88
CA GLU A 12 9.84 35.27 -17.62
C GLU A 12 10.79 36.30 -18.25
N ARG A 13 12.11 36.05 -18.24
CA ARG A 13 13.09 36.91 -18.93
C ARG A 13 12.98 36.82 -20.45
N ALA A 14 12.51 35.69 -20.98
CA ALA A 14 12.19 35.52 -22.40
C ALA A 14 10.81 36.12 -22.78
N GLY A 15 10.05 36.61 -21.81
CA GLY A 15 8.79 37.34 -22.03
C GLY A 15 7.51 36.52 -21.80
N HIS A 16 7.62 35.27 -21.33
CA HIS A 16 6.46 34.46 -20.96
C HIS A 16 5.72 35.05 -19.75
N ARG A 17 4.41 34.84 -19.69
CA ARG A 17 3.55 35.30 -18.60
C ARG A 17 2.86 34.11 -17.95
N PHE A 18 3.13 33.91 -16.67
CA PHE A 18 2.54 32.86 -15.88
C PHE A 18 1.24 33.30 -15.21
N THR A 19 0.28 32.39 -15.12
CA THR A 19 -1.05 32.61 -14.54
C THR A 19 -1.30 31.73 -13.32
N THR A 20 -0.44 30.74 -13.07
CA THR A 20 -0.50 29.82 -11.94
C THR A 20 0.86 29.75 -11.23
N GLU A 21 0.84 29.20 -10.02
CA GLU A 21 2.03 28.87 -9.22
C GLU A 21 2.48 27.43 -9.44
N THR A 22 1.91 26.71 -10.41
CA THR A 22 2.24 25.30 -10.65
C THR A 22 3.57 25.16 -11.39
N ASP A 23 4.31 24.12 -11.06
CA ASP A 23 5.48 23.69 -11.81
C ASP A 23 5.11 23.16 -13.21
N THR A 24 3.90 22.59 -13.36
CA THR A 24 3.35 22.14 -14.65
C THR A 24 3.24 23.26 -15.69
N GLU A 25 2.88 24.49 -15.29
CA GLU A 25 2.81 25.62 -16.24
C GLU A 25 4.19 26.03 -16.76
N ALA A 26 5.24 25.91 -15.94
CA ALA A 26 6.63 26.14 -16.37
C ALA A 26 7.03 25.17 -17.47
N LEU A 27 6.59 23.91 -17.36
CA LEU A 27 6.83 22.90 -18.39
C LEU A 27 6.09 23.20 -19.70
N ALA A 28 4.85 23.68 -19.63
CA ALA A 28 4.07 24.05 -20.81
C ALA A 28 4.74 25.19 -21.61
N HIS A 29 5.17 26.26 -20.92
CA HIS A 29 5.90 27.35 -21.56
C HIS A 29 7.30 26.94 -22.04
N LEU A 30 7.97 26.03 -21.33
CA LEU A 30 9.26 25.50 -21.78
C LEU A 30 9.13 24.73 -23.10
N ILE A 31 8.08 23.93 -23.27
CA ILE A 31 7.80 23.20 -24.52
C ILE A 31 7.39 24.16 -25.65
N GLU A 32 6.69 25.24 -25.32
CA GLU A 32 6.33 26.31 -26.26
C GLU A 32 7.58 27.03 -26.81
N ASP A 33 8.56 27.36 -25.95
CA ASP A 33 9.79 28.07 -26.31
C ASP A 33 10.87 27.15 -26.91
N ALA A 34 10.78 25.84 -26.68
CA ALA A 34 11.76 24.86 -27.15
C ALA A 34 11.88 24.83 -28.68
N ALA A 35 13.11 24.62 -29.15
CA ALA A 35 13.41 24.43 -30.56
C ALA A 35 12.87 23.09 -31.09
N GLY A 36 12.37 23.09 -32.32
CA GLY A 36 11.87 21.88 -33.00
C GLY A 36 10.69 22.18 -33.93
N GLU A 37 10.64 21.48 -35.05
CA GLU A 37 9.54 21.59 -36.03
C GLU A 37 8.34 20.72 -35.66
N THR A 38 8.56 19.60 -34.96
CA THR A 38 7.51 18.69 -34.50
C THR A 38 7.31 18.76 -32.99
N LEU A 39 6.13 18.37 -32.52
CA LEU A 39 5.82 18.34 -31.09
C LEU A 39 6.83 17.48 -30.29
N GLU A 40 7.18 16.29 -30.78
CA GLU A 40 8.11 15.40 -30.10
C GLU A 40 9.52 15.99 -29.98
N ALA A 41 10.00 16.70 -31.01
CA ALA A 41 11.29 17.37 -30.95
C ALA A 41 11.32 18.48 -29.89
N ARG A 42 10.24 19.27 -29.79
CA ARG A 42 10.08 20.31 -28.78
C ARG A 42 10.02 19.74 -27.36
N VAL A 43 9.28 18.65 -27.18
CA VAL A 43 9.21 17.94 -25.89
C VAL A 43 10.58 17.41 -25.50
N ILE A 44 11.31 16.75 -26.41
CA ILE A 44 12.67 16.26 -26.16
C ILE A 44 13.60 17.41 -25.74
N ALA A 45 13.61 18.51 -26.49
CA ALA A 45 14.46 19.66 -26.22
C ALA A 45 14.14 20.33 -24.87
N ALA A 46 12.86 20.46 -24.52
CA ALA A 46 12.43 21.00 -23.22
C ALA A 46 12.88 20.09 -22.06
N LEU A 47 12.67 18.78 -22.18
CA LEU A 47 12.98 17.83 -21.11
C LEU A 47 14.48 17.68 -20.84
N ALA A 48 15.35 18.08 -21.77
CA ALA A 48 16.80 18.14 -21.53
C ALA A 48 17.20 19.14 -20.43
N LEU A 49 16.33 20.13 -20.13
CA LEU A 49 16.55 21.14 -19.09
C LEU A 49 15.83 20.84 -17.77
N VAL A 50 15.07 19.75 -17.71
CA VAL A 50 14.19 19.44 -16.58
C VAL A 50 14.85 18.50 -15.59
N GLU A 51 14.77 18.84 -14.30
CA GLU A 51 15.22 18.00 -13.20
C GLU A 51 14.04 17.48 -12.37
N GLY A 52 14.16 16.23 -11.89
CA GLY A 52 13.16 15.54 -11.08
C GLY A 52 12.30 14.54 -11.85
N THR A 53 11.15 14.19 -11.27
CA THR A 53 10.23 13.19 -11.82
C THR A 53 9.04 13.82 -12.54
N TYR A 54 8.58 13.19 -13.62
CA TYR A 54 7.41 13.57 -14.37
C TYR A 54 6.76 12.39 -15.11
N GLY A 55 5.47 12.52 -15.37
CA GLY A 55 4.71 11.69 -16.30
C GLY A 55 3.74 12.62 -17.02
N LEU A 56 3.98 12.87 -18.30
CA LEU A 56 3.33 13.95 -19.05
C LEU A 56 2.74 13.46 -20.36
N ALA A 57 1.59 14.03 -20.73
CA ALA A 57 0.96 13.89 -22.03
C ALA A 57 0.72 15.29 -22.60
N VAL A 58 1.28 15.56 -23.77
CA VAL A 58 1.31 16.86 -24.40
C VAL A 58 0.58 16.79 -25.72
N MET A 59 -0.24 17.80 -25.98
CA MET A 59 -0.97 17.99 -27.23
C MET A 59 -0.68 19.40 -27.75
N TRP A 60 -0.66 19.55 -29.06
CA TRP A 60 -0.42 20.84 -29.70
C TRP A 60 -1.51 21.14 -30.72
N ALA A 61 -2.07 22.34 -30.66
CA ALA A 61 -3.17 22.74 -31.52
C ALA A 61 -2.82 22.72 -33.03
N ALA A 62 -1.54 22.88 -33.38
CA ALA A 62 -1.08 22.76 -34.76
C ALA A 62 -1.02 21.30 -35.26
N GLU A 63 -1.00 20.32 -34.36
CA GLU A 63 -0.96 18.88 -34.65
C GLU A 63 -2.06 18.13 -33.86
N PRO A 64 -3.36 18.38 -34.11
CA PRO A 64 -4.47 17.94 -33.26
C PRO A 64 -4.70 16.41 -33.20
N GLY A 65 -4.03 15.64 -34.06
CA GLY A 65 -4.06 14.17 -34.06
C GLY A 65 -2.87 13.51 -33.37
N LYS A 66 -2.01 14.28 -32.69
CA LYS A 66 -0.79 13.76 -32.08
C LYS A 66 -0.80 14.01 -30.58
N ILE A 67 -0.44 12.97 -29.82
CA ILE A 67 -0.13 13.07 -28.39
C ILE A 67 1.31 12.63 -28.21
N VAL A 68 2.12 13.46 -27.55
CA VAL A 68 3.47 13.09 -27.12
C VAL A 68 3.46 12.87 -25.62
N VAL A 69 3.89 11.69 -25.21
CA VAL A 69 3.93 11.26 -23.82
C VAL A 69 5.38 11.12 -23.42
N ALA A 70 5.76 11.57 -22.23
CA ALA A 70 7.09 11.30 -21.70
C ALA A 70 7.04 10.85 -20.25
N ARG A 71 7.98 9.97 -19.89
CA ARG A 71 8.08 9.39 -18.56
C ARG A 71 9.47 9.59 -17.97
N GLN A 72 9.50 10.00 -16.70
CA GLN A 72 10.68 9.97 -15.85
C GLN A 72 10.24 9.79 -14.39
N GLY A 73 10.29 8.57 -13.85
CA GLY A 73 9.99 8.26 -12.46
C GLY A 73 8.49 8.17 -12.12
N SER A 74 7.63 9.03 -12.66
CA SER A 74 6.17 8.90 -12.49
C SER A 74 5.57 7.93 -13.52
N PRO A 75 4.70 6.98 -13.13
CA PRO A 75 4.20 5.95 -14.03
C PRO A 75 3.32 6.52 -15.14
N VAL A 76 3.57 6.05 -16.36
CA VAL A 76 2.73 6.28 -17.54
C VAL A 76 2.76 5.03 -18.40
N LEU A 77 1.58 4.66 -18.94
CA LEU A 77 1.42 3.55 -19.87
C LEU A 77 0.52 3.93 -21.04
N LEU A 78 0.61 3.13 -22.09
CA LEU A 78 -0.26 3.21 -23.26
C LEU A 78 -1.25 2.04 -23.24
N GLY A 79 -2.54 2.31 -23.48
CA GLY A 79 -3.53 1.27 -23.75
C GLY A 79 -3.74 1.11 -25.25
N ILE A 80 -3.77 -0.14 -25.74
CA ILE A 80 -3.97 -0.45 -27.16
C ILE A 80 -5.36 -1.07 -27.34
N GLY A 81 -6.34 -0.28 -27.80
CA GLY A 81 -7.63 -0.80 -28.24
C GLY A 81 -7.62 -1.22 -29.71
N ASP A 82 -8.76 -1.73 -30.20
CA ASP A 82 -8.90 -2.18 -31.59
C ASP A 82 -8.65 -1.03 -32.59
N ASP A 83 -9.35 0.10 -32.38
CA ASP A 83 -9.28 1.29 -33.23
C ASP A 83 -8.99 2.55 -32.39
N GLU A 84 -8.24 2.41 -31.30
CA GLU A 84 -7.93 3.54 -30.41
C GLU A 84 -6.69 3.31 -29.56
N LEU A 85 -6.05 4.40 -29.18
CA LEU A 85 -4.94 4.42 -28.25
C LEU A 85 -5.31 5.26 -27.03
N PHE A 86 -4.85 4.79 -25.87
CA PHE A 86 -5.04 5.45 -24.59
C PHE A 86 -3.71 5.80 -23.96
N VAL A 87 -3.68 6.87 -23.18
CA VAL A 87 -2.58 7.19 -22.27
C VAL A 87 -3.16 7.29 -20.87
N ALA A 88 -2.55 6.59 -19.91
CA ALA A 88 -2.95 6.65 -18.51
C ALA A 88 -1.76 6.52 -17.57
N SER A 89 -1.93 6.98 -16.33
CA SER A 89 -0.96 6.77 -15.25
C SER A 89 -1.10 5.40 -14.57
N ASP A 90 -2.25 4.73 -14.75
CA ASP A 90 -2.55 3.42 -14.17
C ASP A 90 -3.35 2.57 -15.17
N ALA A 91 -3.15 1.26 -15.12
CA ALA A 91 -3.83 0.31 -16.01
C ALA A 91 -5.32 0.29 -15.76
N SER A 92 -5.78 0.50 -14.52
CA SER A 92 -7.19 0.49 -14.15
C SER A 92 -8.03 1.47 -14.96
N ALA A 93 -7.44 2.58 -15.41
CA ALA A 93 -8.14 3.59 -16.21
C ALA A 93 -8.45 3.11 -17.63
N VAL A 94 -7.65 2.19 -18.19
CA VAL A 94 -7.81 1.72 -19.57
C VAL A 94 -8.53 0.37 -19.67
N LEU A 95 -8.72 -0.34 -18.55
CA LEU A 95 -9.30 -1.69 -18.52
C LEU A 95 -10.72 -1.81 -19.05
N GLU A 96 -11.52 -0.74 -18.99
CA GLU A 96 -12.85 -0.72 -19.59
C GLU A 96 -12.81 -0.74 -21.13
N HIS A 97 -11.67 -0.38 -21.72
CA HIS A 97 -11.50 -0.24 -23.16
C HIS A 97 -10.58 -1.31 -23.76
N THR A 98 -9.50 -1.65 -23.05
CA THR A 98 -8.53 -2.64 -23.51
C THR A 98 -7.78 -3.29 -22.35
N ARG A 99 -7.35 -4.54 -22.58
CA ARG A 99 -6.45 -5.27 -21.68
C ARG A 99 -5.00 -5.19 -22.10
N SER A 100 -4.73 -4.81 -23.35
CA SER A 100 -3.38 -4.77 -23.90
C SER A 100 -2.77 -3.41 -23.60
N VAL A 101 -1.70 -3.41 -22.79
CA VAL A 101 -1.00 -2.20 -22.34
C VAL A 101 0.48 -2.25 -22.69
N VAL A 102 1.09 -1.08 -22.85
CA VAL A 102 2.53 -0.91 -23.02
C VAL A 102 3.03 -0.03 -21.90
N TYR A 103 3.86 -0.60 -21.04
CA TYR A 103 4.52 0.17 -20.00
C TYR A 103 5.73 0.91 -20.59
N LEU A 104 5.79 2.22 -20.37
CA LEU A 104 6.95 3.03 -20.72
C LEU A 104 8.01 2.88 -19.63
N ASP A 105 9.29 2.92 -19.98
CA ASP A 105 10.41 3.00 -19.03
C ASP A 105 10.81 4.46 -18.76
N ASP A 106 11.66 4.68 -17.75
CA ASP A 106 12.18 6.01 -17.45
C ASP A 106 13.07 6.50 -18.60
N GLY A 107 12.79 7.70 -19.12
CA GLY A 107 13.43 8.28 -20.29
C GLY A 107 12.65 8.07 -21.60
N ASP A 108 11.62 7.23 -21.60
CA ASP A 108 10.81 7.00 -22.78
C ASP A 108 9.94 8.19 -23.16
N ILE A 109 9.82 8.40 -24.46
CA ILE A 109 8.98 9.40 -25.10
C ILE A 109 8.14 8.68 -26.16
N ALA A 110 6.84 8.52 -25.91
CA ALA A 110 5.93 7.88 -26.85
C ALA A 110 5.18 8.91 -27.70
N VAL A 111 5.19 8.71 -29.01
CA VAL A 111 4.44 9.51 -29.98
C VAL A 111 3.25 8.70 -30.47
N LEU A 112 2.04 9.17 -30.19
CA LEU A 112 0.79 8.52 -30.55
C LEU A 112 0.09 9.29 -31.66
N THR A 113 -0.36 8.57 -32.68
CA THR A 113 -1.14 9.08 -33.82
C THR A 113 -2.27 8.10 -34.16
N PRO A 114 -3.24 8.46 -35.01
CA PRO A 114 -4.28 7.52 -35.44
C PRO A 114 -3.72 6.31 -36.21
N ALA A 115 -2.48 6.38 -36.71
CA ALA A 115 -1.84 5.26 -37.38
C ALA A 115 -1.30 4.21 -36.39
N GLY A 116 -0.92 4.64 -35.18
CA GLY A 116 -0.25 3.80 -34.18
C GLY A 116 0.61 4.64 -33.23
N TYR A 117 1.50 3.96 -32.51
CA TYR A 117 2.45 4.60 -31.61
C TYR A 117 3.90 4.21 -31.95
N ALA A 118 4.84 5.06 -31.57
CA ALA A 118 6.26 4.75 -31.52
C ALA A 118 6.82 5.21 -30.16
N VAL A 119 7.75 4.45 -29.59
CA VAL A 119 8.46 4.84 -28.37
C VAL A 119 9.87 5.24 -28.76
N LEU A 120 10.33 6.38 -28.26
CA LEU A 120 11.63 6.98 -28.53
C LEU A 120 12.38 7.17 -27.21
N ASP A 121 13.71 7.24 -27.27
CA ASP A 121 14.54 7.76 -26.18
C ASP A 121 14.79 9.28 -26.34
N ARG A 122 15.59 9.85 -25.44
CA ARG A 122 15.94 11.29 -25.44
C ARG A 122 16.81 11.68 -26.64
N GLU A 123 17.48 10.72 -27.26
CA GLU A 123 18.29 10.86 -28.47
C GLU A 123 17.48 10.59 -29.75
N SER A 124 16.16 10.39 -29.65
CA SER A 124 15.24 10.08 -30.74
C SER A 124 15.42 8.71 -31.40
N HIS A 125 16.06 7.75 -30.73
CA HIS A 125 16.11 6.36 -31.21
C HIS A 125 14.85 5.59 -30.84
N VAL A 126 14.40 4.73 -31.74
CA VAL A 126 13.22 3.88 -31.52
C VAL A 126 13.51 2.80 -30.47
N GLN A 127 12.63 2.73 -29.49
CA GLN A 127 12.64 1.76 -28.41
C GLN A 127 11.53 0.73 -28.61
N LEU A 128 11.88 -0.55 -28.48
CA LEU A 128 10.88 -1.63 -28.49
C LEU A 128 10.37 -1.86 -27.08
N ARG A 129 9.04 -1.83 -26.92
CA ARG A 129 8.34 -2.16 -25.67
C ARG A 129 7.36 -3.28 -25.93
N ALA A 130 7.31 -4.25 -25.02
CA ALA A 130 6.38 -5.36 -25.11
C ALA A 130 4.94 -4.89 -24.85
N VAL A 131 3.99 -5.54 -25.49
CA VAL A 131 2.57 -5.41 -25.16
C VAL A 131 2.26 -6.48 -24.12
N ASP A 132 1.81 -6.04 -22.95
CA ASP A 132 1.40 -6.88 -21.84
C ASP A 132 -0.13 -6.92 -21.75
N ASP A 133 -0.71 -8.09 -21.47
CA ASP A 133 -2.13 -8.22 -21.18
C ASP A 133 -2.38 -8.15 -19.67
N VAL A 134 -3.17 -7.17 -19.25
CA VAL A 134 -3.56 -7.01 -17.85
C VAL A 134 -4.59 -8.08 -17.48
N ALA A 135 -4.24 -8.89 -16.47
CA ALA A 135 -5.04 -10.04 -16.05
C ALA A 135 -6.22 -9.70 -15.11
N TRP A 136 -6.54 -8.43 -14.87
CA TRP A 136 -7.60 -8.03 -13.94
C TRP A 136 -8.99 -8.08 -14.59
N ASP A 137 -9.99 -8.41 -13.77
CA ASP A 137 -11.39 -8.36 -14.17
C ASP A 137 -11.99 -7.00 -13.75
N VAL A 138 -12.71 -6.34 -14.67
CA VAL A 138 -13.33 -5.02 -14.44
C VAL A 138 -14.31 -5.08 -13.25
N ALA A 139 -14.96 -6.23 -13.03
CA ALA A 139 -15.82 -6.45 -11.87
C ALA A 139 -15.11 -6.24 -10.51
N GLN A 140 -13.78 -6.40 -10.45
CA GLN A 140 -13.01 -6.18 -9.22
C GLN A 140 -12.88 -4.69 -8.86
N LEU A 141 -13.04 -3.79 -9.84
CA LEU A 141 -13.03 -2.34 -9.65
C LEU A 141 -14.39 -1.75 -9.30
N GLU A 142 -15.47 -2.54 -9.42
CA GLU A 142 -16.81 -2.08 -9.06
C GLU A 142 -17.02 -2.11 -7.53
N LEU A 143 -17.93 -1.26 -7.05
CA LEU A 143 -18.28 -1.19 -5.63
C LEU A 143 -19.07 -2.43 -5.14
N GLY A 144 -19.63 -3.23 -6.06
CA GLY A 144 -20.23 -4.53 -5.75
C GLY A 144 -21.40 -4.48 -4.75
N GLY A 145 -22.13 -3.36 -4.68
CA GLY A 145 -23.24 -3.18 -3.74
C GLY A 145 -22.83 -2.79 -2.31
N HIS A 146 -21.55 -2.59 -2.03
CA HIS A 146 -21.08 -2.05 -0.75
C HIS A 146 -21.26 -0.53 -0.67
N ALA A 147 -21.26 0.04 0.53
CA ALA A 147 -21.37 1.50 0.70
C ALA A 147 -20.07 2.24 0.33
N HIS A 148 -18.91 1.62 0.56
CA HIS A 148 -17.59 2.21 0.33
C HIS A 148 -16.60 1.13 -0.14
N PHE A 149 -15.61 1.53 -0.94
CA PHE A 149 -14.54 0.61 -1.38
C PHE A 149 -13.80 -0.01 -0.21
N MET A 150 -13.46 0.78 0.82
CA MET A 150 -12.79 0.26 2.02
C MET A 150 -13.60 -0.86 2.70
N LEU A 151 -14.94 -0.76 2.73
CA LEU A 151 -15.78 -1.83 3.30
C LEU A 151 -15.74 -3.09 2.44
N LYS A 152 -15.87 -2.95 1.11
CA LYS A 152 -15.71 -4.05 0.15
C LYS A 152 -14.36 -4.75 0.37
N GLU A 153 -13.28 -3.97 0.41
CA GLU A 153 -11.91 -4.45 0.51
C GLU A 153 -11.61 -5.14 1.86
N ILE A 154 -12.18 -4.64 2.96
CA ILE A 154 -12.13 -5.33 4.26
C ILE A 154 -12.80 -6.69 4.18
N LEU A 155 -13.95 -6.79 3.50
CA LEU A 155 -14.72 -8.03 3.37
C LEU A 155 -14.08 -9.02 2.38
N GLU A 156 -13.28 -8.55 1.42
CA GLU A 156 -12.52 -9.37 0.46
C GLU A 156 -11.25 -10.01 1.07
N GLN A 157 -10.89 -9.68 2.32
CA GLN A 157 -9.66 -10.18 2.96
C GLN A 157 -9.51 -11.72 2.97
N PRO A 158 -10.55 -12.53 3.25
CA PRO A 158 -10.42 -13.98 3.19
C PRO A 158 -10.00 -14.48 1.81
N GLU A 159 -10.59 -13.93 0.75
CA GLU A 159 -10.35 -14.30 -0.65
C GLU A 159 -8.97 -13.86 -1.11
N THR A 160 -8.55 -12.66 -0.73
CA THR A 160 -7.28 -12.05 -1.14
C THR A 160 -6.08 -12.69 -0.43
N ILE A 161 -6.22 -13.04 0.85
CA ILE A 161 -5.25 -13.89 1.55
C ILE A 161 -5.18 -15.27 0.88
N ARG A 162 -6.33 -15.87 0.55
CA ARG A 162 -6.36 -17.17 -0.16
C ARG A 162 -5.68 -17.08 -1.52
N ALA A 163 -5.86 -15.98 -2.25
CA ALA A 163 -5.19 -15.73 -3.53
C ALA A 163 -3.66 -15.60 -3.35
N THR A 164 -3.21 -14.87 -2.32
CA THR A 164 -1.80 -14.72 -1.97
C THR A 164 -1.11 -16.07 -1.69
N LEU A 165 -1.82 -16.99 -1.04
CA LEU A 165 -1.31 -18.32 -0.66
C LEU A 165 -1.40 -19.36 -1.79
N ARG A 166 -2.29 -19.16 -2.76
CA ARG A 166 -2.66 -20.15 -3.78
C ARG A 166 -1.46 -20.57 -4.62
N GLY A 167 -1.25 -21.88 -4.75
CA GLY A 167 -0.17 -22.45 -5.57
C GLY A 167 1.25 -22.26 -5.00
N ARG A 168 1.38 -21.62 -3.83
CA ARG A 168 2.67 -21.33 -3.16
C ARG A 168 2.92 -22.17 -1.93
N LEU A 169 1.90 -22.78 -1.34
CA LEU A 169 2.08 -23.73 -0.24
C LEU A 169 2.39 -25.13 -0.78
N LEU A 170 3.32 -25.81 -0.13
CA LEU A 170 3.71 -27.19 -0.42
C LEU A 170 3.39 -28.06 0.80
N PRO A 171 2.15 -28.59 0.91
CA PRO A 171 1.68 -29.28 2.13
C PRO A 171 2.51 -30.50 2.49
N GLU A 172 2.83 -31.37 1.55
CA GLU A 172 3.58 -32.60 1.83
C GLU A 172 5.01 -32.31 2.28
N GLN A 173 5.65 -31.30 1.68
CA GLN A 173 7.03 -30.91 1.98
C GLN A 173 7.15 -30.02 3.23
N GLY A 174 6.01 -29.49 3.72
CA GLY A 174 5.99 -28.47 4.76
C GLY A 174 6.80 -27.24 4.37
N SER A 175 6.63 -26.73 3.15
CA SER A 175 7.42 -25.61 2.62
C SER A 175 6.56 -24.66 1.79
N ALA A 176 7.19 -23.62 1.25
CA ALA A 176 6.60 -22.73 0.27
C ALA A 176 7.41 -22.75 -1.05
N ARG A 177 6.72 -22.41 -2.14
CA ARG A 177 7.28 -22.22 -3.48
C ARG A 177 7.12 -20.76 -3.88
N LEU A 178 8.24 -20.07 -4.10
CA LEU A 178 8.31 -18.66 -4.42
C LEU A 178 9.18 -18.46 -5.67
N ASP A 179 8.79 -19.06 -6.79
CA ASP A 179 9.61 -19.10 -8.01
C ASP A 179 9.97 -17.69 -8.53
N GLY A 180 9.06 -16.72 -8.38
CA GLY A 180 9.31 -15.32 -8.73
C GLY A 180 10.38 -14.61 -7.89
N LEU A 181 10.80 -15.17 -6.76
CA LEU A 181 11.86 -14.61 -5.91
C LEU A 181 13.25 -14.74 -6.57
N ASN A 182 13.37 -15.66 -7.54
CA ASN A 182 14.63 -16.00 -8.23
C ASN A 182 15.77 -16.38 -7.26
N LEU A 183 15.44 -16.75 -6.02
CA LEU A 183 16.38 -17.08 -4.96
C LEU A 183 16.46 -18.59 -4.84
N ALA A 184 17.64 -19.16 -5.07
CA ALA A 184 17.84 -20.60 -4.90
C ALA A 184 17.92 -20.96 -3.40
N PRO A 185 17.59 -22.20 -3.00
CA PRO A 185 17.71 -22.63 -1.60
C PRO A 185 19.10 -22.44 -0.99
N GLU A 186 20.15 -22.56 -1.80
CA GLU A 186 21.55 -22.34 -1.41
C GLU A 186 21.82 -20.87 -1.10
N ASP A 187 21.35 -19.95 -1.96
CA ASP A 187 21.43 -18.51 -1.74
C ASP A 187 20.64 -18.08 -0.50
N ALA A 188 19.43 -18.65 -0.33
CA ALA A 188 18.58 -18.42 0.83
C ALA A 188 19.28 -18.82 2.14
N ARG A 189 20.07 -19.90 2.12
CA ARG A 189 20.88 -20.33 3.26
C ARG A 189 22.06 -19.40 3.51
N ALA A 190 22.63 -18.81 2.46
CA ALA A 190 23.76 -17.89 2.57
C ALA A 190 23.38 -16.48 3.07
N LEU A 191 22.08 -16.13 3.08
CA LEU A 191 21.60 -14.85 3.60
C LEU A 191 22.04 -14.64 5.06
N GLN A 192 22.58 -13.45 5.33
CA GLN A 192 23.05 -13.04 6.65
C GLN A 192 22.14 -12.00 7.29
N ARG A 193 21.52 -11.14 6.47
CA ARG A 193 20.65 -10.06 6.94
C ARG A 193 19.56 -9.76 5.93
N ILE A 194 18.39 -9.35 6.44
CA ILE A 194 17.31 -8.80 5.64
C ILE A 194 17.06 -7.34 6.07
N VAL A 195 16.86 -6.47 5.09
CA VAL A 195 16.43 -5.08 5.31
C VAL A 195 15.11 -4.86 4.59
N ILE A 196 14.05 -4.53 5.33
CA ILE A 196 12.75 -4.19 4.79
C ILE A 196 12.65 -2.68 4.68
N VAL A 197 12.36 -2.17 3.49
CA VAL A 197 12.12 -0.74 3.22
C VAL A 197 10.68 -0.56 2.76
N ALA A 198 9.94 0.31 3.45
CA ALA A 198 8.53 0.56 3.16
C ALA A 198 8.05 1.88 3.80
N CYS A 199 6.83 2.29 3.48
CA CYS A 199 6.15 3.45 4.07
C CYS A 199 4.78 3.06 4.64
N GLY A 200 4.32 3.78 5.67
CA GLY A 200 2.97 3.67 6.25
C GLY A 200 2.58 2.23 6.62
N THR A 201 1.38 1.81 6.21
CA THR A 201 0.86 0.46 6.46
C THR A 201 1.78 -0.66 5.95
N SER A 202 2.50 -0.47 4.84
CA SER A 202 3.45 -1.49 4.35
C SER A 202 4.67 -1.63 5.27
N TRP A 203 5.04 -0.56 5.97
CA TRP A 203 6.08 -0.61 7.01
C TRP A 203 5.60 -1.37 8.25
N HIS A 204 4.33 -1.20 8.66
CA HIS A 204 3.75 -2.03 9.74
C HIS A 204 3.72 -3.51 9.37
N ALA A 205 3.41 -3.86 8.12
CA ALA A 205 3.50 -5.25 7.66
C ALA A 205 4.93 -5.77 7.74
N GLY A 206 5.92 -4.94 7.38
CA GLY A 206 7.34 -5.22 7.54
C GLY A 206 7.73 -5.55 8.99
N LEU A 207 7.21 -4.81 9.97
CA LEU A 207 7.46 -5.11 11.40
C LEU A 207 6.91 -6.48 11.81
N VAL A 208 5.72 -6.86 11.35
CA VAL A 208 5.18 -8.23 11.57
C VAL A 208 6.08 -9.26 10.88
N GLY A 209 6.49 -8.97 9.64
CA GLY A 209 7.39 -9.82 8.87
C GLY A 209 8.75 -10.04 9.52
N ARG A 210 9.30 -9.01 10.18
CA ARG A 210 10.54 -9.12 10.96
C ARG A 210 10.43 -10.24 11.99
N ASP A 211 9.42 -10.16 12.86
CA ASP A 211 9.23 -11.13 13.95
C ASP A 211 9.04 -12.55 13.37
N LEU A 212 8.24 -12.68 12.30
CA LEU A 212 8.01 -13.97 11.63
C LEU A 212 9.29 -14.56 11.00
N ILE A 213 10.06 -13.75 10.29
CA ILE A 213 11.26 -14.22 9.59
C ILE A 213 12.39 -14.52 10.59
N GLU A 214 12.55 -13.70 11.63
CA GLU A 214 13.52 -13.96 12.70
C GLU A 214 13.21 -15.26 13.43
N GLU A 215 11.94 -15.49 13.78
CA GLU A 215 11.51 -16.72 14.46
C GLU A 215 11.67 -17.97 13.58
N LEU A 216 11.28 -17.89 12.29
CA LEU A 216 11.26 -19.05 11.40
C LEU A 216 12.62 -19.38 10.78
N ALA A 217 13.44 -18.36 10.47
CA ALA A 217 14.66 -18.50 9.69
C ALA A 217 15.94 -18.14 10.44
N GLY A 218 15.84 -17.49 11.62
CA GLY A 218 17.01 -17.05 12.38
C GLY A 218 17.91 -16.10 11.58
N ILE A 219 17.31 -15.20 10.80
CA ILE A 219 18.01 -14.16 10.04
C ILE A 219 17.65 -12.81 10.67
N ALA A 220 18.66 -12.00 11.01
CA ALA A 220 18.42 -10.66 11.53
C ALA A 220 17.67 -9.80 10.49
N VAL A 221 16.55 -9.20 10.89
CA VAL A 221 15.72 -8.39 10.01
C VAL A 221 15.62 -6.96 10.56
N GLN A 222 15.95 -6.00 9.71
CA GLN A 222 15.82 -4.57 10.01
C GLN A 222 14.66 -4.00 9.20
N VAL A 223 13.82 -3.15 9.80
CA VAL A 223 12.68 -2.52 9.12
C VAL A 223 12.84 -1.01 9.18
N GLU A 224 12.84 -0.36 8.03
CA GLU A 224 13.22 1.05 7.87
C GLU A 224 12.15 1.80 7.11
N TYR A 225 11.87 3.02 7.57
CA TYR A 225 11.11 3.97 6.76
C TYR A 225 11.91 4.27 5.50
N ALA A 226 11.32 4.02 4.34
CA ALA A 226 12.03 4.19 3.08
C ALA A 226 12.48 5.65 2.86
N SER A 227 11.67 6.62 3.32
CA SER A 227 11.98 8.04 3.30
C SER A 227 13.27 8.37 4.05
N GLU A 228 13.53 7.74 5.19
CA GLU A 228 14.77 7.94 5.95
C GLU A 228 15.93 7.16 5.35
N TYR A 229 15.66 5.95 4.85
CA TYR A 229 16.67 5.06 4.30
C TYR A 229 17.36 5.66 3.07
N ARG A 230 16.62 6.32 2.18
CA ARG A 230 17.18 6.88 0.93
C ARG A 230 18.17 8.04 1.15
N TYR A 231 18.06 8.77 2.26
CA TYR A 231 18.91 9.95 2.54
C TYR A 231 20.13 9.66 3.41
N ARG A 232 20.26 8.44 3.93
CA ARG A 232 21.44 8.00 4.68
C ARG A 232 22.29 7.07 3.83
N ARG A 233 23.60 7.02 4.10
CA ARG A 233 24.51 6.06 3.44
C ARG A 233 24.14 4.62 3.88
N PRO A 234 23.63 3.75 2.98
CA PRO A 234 23.26 2.39 3.37
C PRO A 234 24.50 1.57 3.72
N LEU A 235 24.51 0.95 4.91
CA LEU A 235 25.50 -0.03 5.28
C LEU A 235 25.01 -1.42 4.85
N VAL A 236 25.45 -1.86 3.67
CA VAL A 236 25.08 -3.16 3.09
C VAL A 236 26.27 -4.11 3.25
N ALA A 237 26.09 -5.15 4.05
CA ALA A 237 27.07 -6.23 4.21
C ALA A 237 26.86 -7.30 3.14
N PRO A 238 27.90 -8.09 2.78
CA PRO A 238 27.71 -9.27 1.93
C PRO A 238 26.61 -10.21 2.45
N GLY A 239 25.79 -10.75 1.56
CA GLY A 239 24.65 -11.59 1.95
C GLY A 239 23.44 -10.82 2.52
N THR A 240 23.35 -9.51 2.26
CA THR A 240 22.15 -8.71 2.56
C THR A 240 21.10 -8.86 1.46
N LEU A 241 19.86 -9.11 1.86
CA LEU A 241 18.67 -9.03 1.02
C LEU A 241 17.83 -7.81 1.43
N THR A 242 17.51 -6.93 0.48
CA THR A 242 16.58 -5.82 0.69
C THR A 242 15.21 -6.16 0.11
N LEU A 243 14.18 -6.05 0.95
CA LEU A 243 12.77 -6.25 0.59
C LEU A 243 12.08 -4.88 0.51
N ALA A 244 11.63 -4.49 -0.68
CA ALA A 244 10.74 -3.34 -0.84
C ALA A 244 9.28 -3.80 -0.76
N ILE A 245 8.51 -3.24 0.17
CA ILE A 245 7.08 -3.56 0.30
C ILE A 245 6.27 -2.33 -0.11
N SER A 246 5.42 -2.50 -1.13
CA SER A 246 4.53 -1.45 -1.62
C SER A 246 3.28 -2.04 -2.24
N GLN A 247 2.10 -1.57 -1.84
CA GLN A 247 0.85 -1.97 -2.48
C GLN A 247 0.85 -1.56 -3.97
N SER A 248 1.13 -0.29 -4.27
CA SER A 248 1.08 0.24 -5.63
C SER A 248 2.30 -0.17 -6.47
N GLY A 249 3.44 -0.42 -5.81
CA GLY A 249 4.71 -0.60 -6.50
C GLY A 249 5.29 0.68 -7.12
N GLU A 250 4.69 1.84 -6.78
CA GLU A 250 5.04 3.16 -7.31
C GLU A 250 5.39 4.18 -6.20
N THR A 251 5.46 3.73 -4.94
CA THR A 251 5.80 4.62 -3.81
C THR A 251 7.23 5.15 -3.98
N ALA A 252 7.36 6.44 -4.31
CA ALA A 252 8.64 7.06 -4.68
C ALA A 252 9.76 6.82 -3.65
N ASP A 253 9.50 7.04 -2.36
CA ASP A 253 10.51 6.81 -1.33
C ASP A 253 10.94 5.34 -1.23
N THR A 254 10.01 4.40 -1.39
CA THR A 254 10.32 2.96 -1.41
C THR A 254 11.15 2.59 -2.65
N LEU A 255 10.81 3.16 -3.81
CA LEU A 255 11.56 2.94 -5.06
C LEU A 255 12.99 3.50 -4.95
N GLU A 256 13.15 4.70 -4.41
CA GLU A 256 14.48 5.31 -4.24
C GLU A 256 15.31 4.58 -3.18
N ALA A 257 14.69 4.11 -2.09
CA ALA A 257 15.36 3.25 -1.12
C ALA A 257 15.82 1.91 -1.72
N LEU A 258 15.00 1.32 -2.59
CA LEU A 258 15.35 0.12 -3.35
C LEU A 258 16.56 0.36 -4.27
N ARG A 259 16.53 1.43 -5.05
CA ARG A 259 17.63 1.85 -5.95
C ARG A 259 18.92 2.10 -5.17
N ALA A 260 18.84 2.80 -4.03
CA ALA A 260 19.97 3.04 -3.14
C ALA A 260 20.55 1.74 -2.56
N ALA A 261 19.70 0.80 -2.13
CA ALA A 261 20.15 -0.50 -1.64
C ALA A 261 20.85 -1.34 -2.72
N ARG A 262 20.30 -1.35 -3.94
CA ARG A 262 20.91 -2.01 -5.10
C ARG A 262 22.27 -1.39 -5.44
N ALA A 263 22.36 -0.07 -5.49
CA ALA A 263 23.62 0.64 -5.77
C ALA A 263 24.70 0.34 -4.71
N ALA A 264 24.29 0.08 -3.47
CA ALA A 264 25.16 -0.35 -2.38
C ALA A 264 25.50 -1.86 -2.40
N GLY A 265 25.06 -2.61 -3.42
CA GLY A 265 25.38 -4.03 -3.61
C GLY A 265 24.42 -5.00 -2.93
N SER A 266 23.27 -4.53 -2.43
CA SER A 266 22.25 -5.41 -1.83
C SER A 266 21.50 -6.16 -2.93
N ARG A 267 21.21 -7.43 -2.70
CA ARG A 267 20.21 -8.12 -3.53
C ARG A 267 18.85 -7.56 -3.21
N VAL A 268 18.04 -7.24 -4.23
CA VAL A 268 16.75 -6.57 -4.01
C VAL A 268 15.58 -7.41 -4.51
N VAL A 269 14.46 -7.35 -3.79
CA VAL A 269 13.22 -8.08 -4.09
C VAL A 269 12.01 -7.20 -3.73
N GLY A 270 10.94 -7.28 -4.52
CA GLY A 270 9.69 -6.56 -4.27
C GLY A 270 8.59 -7.47 -3.71
N ILE A 271 7.85 -7.00 -2.71
CA ILE A 271 6.54 -7.54 -2.33
C ILE A 271 5.50 -6.50 -2.76
N VAL A 272 4.78 -6.79 -3.85
CA VAL A 272 3.96 -5.81 -4.57
C VAL A 272 2.60 -6.36 -4.97
N ASN A 273 1.58 -5.51 -5.06
CA ASN A 273 0.26 -5.97 -5.53
C ASN A 273 0.08 -5.77 -7.04
N VAL A 274 0.61 -4.67 -7.58
CA VAL A 274 0.45 -4.30 -8.99
C VAL A 274 1.53 -4.96 -9.85
N VAL A 275 1.09 -5.83 -10.77
CA VAL A 275 1.95 -6.47 -11.77
C VAL A 275 2.44 -5.41 -12.75
N GLY A 276 3.72 -5.48 -13.12
CA GLY A 276 4.32 -4.49 -14.02
C GLY A 276 4.51 -3.11 -13.39
N SER A 277 4.36 -2.94 -12.07
CA SER A 277 4.75 -1.70 -11.40
C SER A 277 6.26 -1.45 -11.48
N THR A 278 6.70 -0.22 -11.27
CA THR A 278 8.11 0.19 -11.37
C THR A 278 8.99 -0.58 -10.39
N ILE A 279 8.58 -0.73 -9.13
CA ILE A 279 9.30 -1.58 -8.16
C ILE A 279 9.36 -3.04 -8.64
N ALA A 280 8.29 -3.56 -9.25
CA ALA A 280 8.27 -4.94 -9.74
C ALA A 280 9.27 -5.16 -10.90
N ARG A 281 9.26 -4.26 -11.89
CA ARG A 281 10.20 -4.27 -13.03
C ARG A 281 11.62 -4.15 -12.53
N GLU A 282 11.89 -3.17 -11.67
CA GLU A 282 13.23 -2.92 -11.20
C GLU A 282 13.78 -4.07 -10.38
N CYS A 283 13.02 -4.66 -9.45
CA CYS A 283 13.52 -5.77 -8.63
C CYS A 283 13.98 -6.98 -9.45
N GLY A 284 13.41 -7.21 -10.64
CA GLY A 284 13.69 -8.41 -11.45
C GLY A 284 13.25 -9.72 -10.78
N GLY A 285 12.48 -9.63 -9.69
CA GLY A 285 12.03 -10.75 -8.86
C GLY A 285 11.25 -10.26 -7.65
N GLY A 286 10.26 -11.02 -7.21
CA GLY A 286 9.32 -10.58 -6.19
C GLY A 286 8.24 -11.58 -5.80
N ILE A 287 7.41 -11.14 -4.86
CA ILE A 287 6.18 -11.82 -4.46
C ILE A 287 5.01 -10.90 -4.81
N TYR A 288 4.20 -11.32 -5.76
CA TYR A 288 2.95 -10.63 -6.09
C TYR A 288 1.86 -11.01 -5.09
N LEU A 289 1.13 -10.05 -4.54
CA LEU A 289 0.07 -10.34 -3.56
C LEU A 289 -1.15 -10.98 -4.21
N HIS A 290 -1.51 -10.56 -5.43
CA HIS A 290 -2.76 -10.95 -6.08
C HIS A 290 -4.00 -10.62 -5.22
N ALA A 291 -3.97 -9.51 -4.48
CA ALA A 291 -5.11 -9.03 -3.70
C ALA A 291 -6.17 -8.31 -4.58
N GLY A 292 -5.93 -8.22 -5.89
CA GLY A 292 -6.72 -7.40 -6.81
C GLY A 292 -6.52 -5.90 -6.55
N PRO A 293 -7.14 -5.03 -7.35
CA PRO A 293 -7.02 -3.58 -7.17
C PRO A 293 -7.55 -3.13 -5.80
N GLU A 294 -6.82 -2.26 -5.12
CA GLU A 294 -7.24 -1.61 -3.86
C GLU A 294 -7.44 -0.12 -4.19
N VAL A 295 -8.71 0.30 -4.18
CA VAL A 295 -9.19 1.64 -4.54
C VAL A 295 -9.34 2.51 -3.29
N GLY A 296 -9.64 1.91 -2.14
CA GLY A 296 -9.67 2.61 -0.86
C GLY A 296 -8.33 3.26 -0.53
N VAL A 297 -8.36 4.52 -0.06
CA VAL A 297 -7.14 5.27 0.30
C VAL A 297 -6.40 4.59 1.46
N ALA A 298 -7.14 4.16 2.48
CA ALA A 298 -6.59 3.43 3.60
C ALA A 298 -6.41 1.95 3.22
N SER A 299 -5.17 1.48 3.19
CA SER A 299 -4.88 0.08 2.85
C SER A 299 -5.48 -0.90 3.85
N THR A 300 -6.04 -2.00 3.37
CA THR A 300 -6.73 -3.03 4.17
C THR A 300 -6.32 -4.44 3.73
N LYS A 301 -6.83 -4.92 2.60
CA LYS A 301 -6.52 -6.24 2.04
C LYS A 301 -5.07 -6.38 1.59
N ALA A 302 -4.43 -5.29 1.17
CA ALA A 302 -3.01 -5.33 0.84
C ALA A 302 -2.16 -5.56 2.10
N PHE A 303 -2.49 -4.94 3.24
CA PHE A 303 -1.79 -5.17 4.51
C PHE A 303 -1.81 -6.64 4.95
N THR A 304 -3.00 -7.26 4.99
CA THR A 304 -3.12 -8.66 5.40
C THR A 304 -2.50 -9.63 4.39
N SER A 305 -2.58 -9.31 3.09
CA SER A 305 -1.89 -10.07 2.04
C SER A 305 -0.37 -9.93 2.14
N GLN A 306 0.17 -8.75 2.49
CA GLN A 306 1.61 -8.55 2.73
C GLN A 306 2.10 -9.42 3.88
N ILE A 307 1.35 -9.50 4.99
CA ILE A 307 1.69 -10.38 6.11
C ILE A 307 1.67 -11.85 5.67
N ALA A 308 0.69 -12.28 4.88
CA ALA A 308 0.65 -13.64 4.34
C ALA A 308 1.85 -13.93 3.41
N ALA A 309 2.25 -12.98 2.58
CA ALA A 309 3.44 -13.08 1.73
C ALA A 309 4.75 -13.16 2.55
N LEU A 310 4.86 -12.37 3.62
CA LEU A 310 6.00 -12.41 4.55
C LEU A 310 6.05 -13.73 5.32
N ALA A 311 4.90 -14.30 5.69
CA ALA A 311 4.84 -15.64 6.29
C ALA A 311 5.29 -16.74 5.32
N LEU A 312 4.91 -16.65 4.03
CA LEU A 312 5.42 -17.56 2.99
C LEU A 312 6.94 -17.42 2.83
N LEU A 313 7.46 -16.20 2.83
CA LEU A 313 8.90 -15.95 2.76
C LEU A 313 9.62 -16.52 3.97
N GLY A 314 9.12 -16.27 5.19
CA GLY A 314 9.64 -16.84 6.42
C GLY A 314 9.66 -18.37 6.41
N LEU A 315 8.58 -19.01 5.93
CA LEU A 315 8.51 -20.47 5.77
C LEU A 315 9.55 -20.97 4.76
N TYR A 316 9.66 -20.33 3.60
CA TYR A 316 10.65 -20.70 2.57
C TYR A 316 12.09 -20.61 3.10
N LEU A 317 12.44 -19.46 3.72
CA LEU A 317 13.77 -19.24 4.29
C LEU A 317 14.05 -20.16 5.47
N GLY A 318 13.06 -20.38 6.34
CA GLY A 318 13.16 -21.28 7.49
C GLY A 318 13.47 -22.71 7.08
N ARG A 319 12.80 -23.22 6.03
CA ARG A 319 13.06 -24.56 5.50
C ARG A 319 14.47 -24.69 4.90
N ALA A 320 15.05 -23.62 4.37
CA ALA A 320 16.44 -23.60 3.93
C ALA A 320 17.45 -23.56 5.08
N ARG A 321 17.02 -23.19 6.30
CA ARG A 321 17.89 -22.85 7.45
C ARG A 321 17.63 -23.67 8.72
N GLY A 322 16.87 -24.76 8.64
CA GLY A 322 16.76 -25.74 9.72
C GLY A 322 15.38 -25.90 10.34
N LEU A 323 14.37 -25.14 9.90
CA LEU A 323 12.97 -25.43 10.24
C LEU A 323 12.64 -26.85 9.76
N THR A 324 12.14 -27.70 10.64
CA THR A 324 11.86 -29.10 10.29
C THR A 324 10.66 -29.22 9.35
N ALA A 325 10.54 -30.36 8.65
CA ALA A 325 9.39 -30.61 7.79
C ALA A 325 8.07 -30.73 8.59
N GLU A 326 8.14 -31.12 9.86
CA GLU A 326 6.98 -31.19 10.74
C GLU A 326 6.48 -29.79 11.15
N GLN A 327 7.38 -28.94 11.64
CA GLN A 327 7.05 -27.54 11.95
C GLN A 327 6.55 -26.79 10.70
N GLY A 328 7.19 -27.04 9.54
CA GLY A 328 6.76 -26.49 8.27
C GLY A 328 5.35 -26.96 7.87
N ARG A 329 5.02 -28.24 8.02
CA ARG A 329 3.68 -28.78 7.77
C ARG A 329 2.63 -28.17 8.68
N GLU A 330 2.96 -28.01 9.96
CA GLU A 330 2.07 -27.34 10.92
C GLU A 330 1.79 -25.89 10.49
N LEU A 331 2.81 -25.13 10.11
CA LEU A 331 2.64 -23.76 9.64
C LEU A 331 1.82 -23.70 8.35
N VAL A 332 2.05 -24.60 7.39
CA VAL A 332 1.25 -24.69 6.17
C VAL A 332 -0.23 -24.93 6.50
N CYS A 333 -0.53 -25.87 7.40
CA CYS A 333 -1.91 -26.11 7.85
C CYS A 333 -2.56 -24.87 8.45
N ARG A 334 -1.82 -24.11 9.29
CA ARG A 334 -2.32 -22.86 9.87
C ARG A 334 -2.56 -21.78 8.82
N LEU A 335 -1.66 -21.64 7.83
CA LEU A 335 -1.82 -20.70 6.71
C LEU A 335 -3.04 -21.06 5.84
N ILE A 336 -3.30 -22.35 5.60
CA ILE A 336 -4.52 -22.80 4.89
C ILE A 336 -5.80 -22.41 5.65
N GLN A 337 -5.77 -22.45 6.98
CA GLN A 337 -6.90 -22.09 7.83
C GLN A 337 -7.09 -20.57 7.98
N LEU A 338 -6.07 -19.76 7.69
CA LEU A 338 -6.06 -18.32 7.93
C LEU A 338 -7.26 -17.58 7.28
N PRO A 339 -7.63 -17.82 6.00
CA PRO A 339 -8.83 -17.20 5.43
C PRO A 339 -10.11 -17.42 6.25
N GLN A 340 -10.31 -18.63 6.77
CA GLN A 340 -11.50 -18.96 7.56
C GLN A 340 -11.49 -18.29 8.93
N LEU A 341 -10.31 -18.09 9.52
CA LEU A 341 -10.15 -17.29 10.74
C LEU A 341 -10.55 -15.83 10.50
N VAL A 342 -10.11 -15.25 9.38
CA VAL A 342 -10.49 -13.88 8.98
C VAL A 342 -11.98 -13.76 8.74
N THR A 343 -12.61 -14.72 8.05
CA THR A 343 -14.09 -14.74 7.89
C THR A 343 -14.81 -14.71 9.24
N ARG A 344 -14.33 -15.46 10.23
CA ARG A 344 -14.89 -15.45 11.58
C ARG A 344 -14.69 -14.10 12.29
N THR A 345 -13.53 -13.47 12.11
CA THR A 345 -13.29 -12.11 12.65
C THR A 345 -14.22 -11.08 12.03
N LEU A 346 -14.45 -11.15 10.71
CA LEU A 346 -15.37 -10.24 10.01
C LEU A 346 -16.83 -10.39 10.47
N ALA A 347 -17.22 -11.56 10.97
CA ALA A 347 -18.55 -11.78 11.54
C ALA A 347 -18.81 -10.98 12.84
N LEU A 348 -17.78 -10.40 13.47
CA LEU A 348 -17.88 -9.53 14.64
C LEU A 348 -18.24 -8.08 14.28
N GLU A 349 -18.57 -7.81 13.02
CA GLU A 349 -18.93 -6.48 12.53
C GLU A 349 -20.04 -5.78 13.36
N PRO A 350 -21.13 -6.46 13.78
CA PRO A 350 -22.16 -5.81 14.59
C PRO A 350 -21.64 -5.30 15.94
N GLU A 351 -20.78 -6.07 16.61
CA GLU A 351 -20.16 -5.69 17.88
C GLU A 351 -19.17 -4.53 17.69
N VAL A 352 -18.36 -4.58 16.62
CA VAL A 352 -17.44 -3.49 16.27
C VAL A 352 -18.20 -2.20 15.95
N ARG A 353 -19.34 -2.30 15.25
CA ARG A 353 -20.22 -1.16 14.97
C ARG A 353 -20.79 -0.54 16.24
N ALA A 354 -21.23 -1.37 17.20
CA ALA A 354 -21.72 -0.89 18.49
C ALA A 354 -20.61 -0.17 19.29
N LEU A 355 -19.38 -0.68 19.26
CA LEU A 355 -18.22 -0.03 19.86
C LEU A 355 -17.90 1.30 19.16
N ALA A 356 -17.92 1.34 17.83
CA ALA A 356 -17.68 2.56 17.06
C ALA A 356 -18.70 3.65 17.41
N ALA A 357 -19.98 3.31 17.54
CA ALA A 357 -21.02 4.24 17.98
C ALA A 357 -20.77 4.80 19.38
N ARG A 358 -20.29 3.95 20.31
CA ARG A 358 -19.96 4.36 21.69
C ARG A 358 -18.81 5.38 21.76
N PHE A 359 -17.84 5.29 20.85
CA PHE A 359 -16.63 6.12 20.88
C PHE A 359 -16.57 7.17 19.77
N ALA A 360 -17.69 7.45 19.09
CA ALA A 360 -17.75 8.39 17.98
C ALA A 360 -17.29 9.81 18.36
N ASP A 361 -17.52 10.24 19.60
CA ASP A 361 -17.17 11.57 20.10
C ASP A 361 -15.77 11.65 20.76
N ALA A 362 -15.04 10.53 20.81
CA ALA A 362 -13.70 10.52 21.40
C ALA A 362 -12.70 11.26 20.51
N ARG A 363 -11.83 12.06 21.14
CA ARG A 363 -10.83 12.88 20.42
C ARG A 363 -9.47 12.22 20.32
N ASN A 364 -9.15 11.35 21.27
CA ASN A 364 -7.88 10.67 21.37
C ASN A 364 -8.11 9.17 21.57
N PHE A 365 -7.22 8.33 21.07
CA PHE A 365 -7.22 6.89 21.27
C PHE A 365 -5.80 6.38 21.52
N LEU A 366 -5.65 5.40 22.40
CA LEU A 366 -4.40 4.67 22.58
C LEU A 366 -4.58 3.22 22.16
N TYR A 367 -3.75 2.72 21.26
CA TYR A 367 -3.70 1.32 20.84
C TYR A 367 -2.47 0.65 21.44
N LEU A 368 -2.66 -0.45 22.15
CA LEU A 368 -1.60 -1.15 22.88
C LEU A 368 -1.49 -2.61 22.42
N GLY A 369 -0.28 -3.00 22.07
CA GLY A 369 0.06 -4.37 21.68
C GLY A 369 1.44 -4.78 22.19
N ARG A 370 1.75 -6.07 22.16
CA ARG A 370 3.05 -6.59 22.61
C ARG A 370 3.57 -7.68 21.67
N GLY A 371 4.89 -7.71 21.48
CA GLY A 371 5.54 -8.61 20.52
C GLY A 371 4.99 -8.38 19.10
N VAL A 372 4.65 -9.45 18.41
CA VAL A 372 4.07 -9.44 17.06
C VAL A 372 2.74 -8.66 16.95
N ASN A 373 2.08 -8.37 18.09
CA ASN A 373 0.84 -7.60 18.12
C ASN A 373 1.07 -6.08 18.26
N PHE A 374 2.28 -5.62 18.58
CA PHE A 374 2.58 -4.19 18.62
C PHE A 374 2.40 -3.53 17.23
N PRO A 375 2.90 -4.11 16.13
CA PRO A 375 2.61 -3.59 14.79
C PRO A 375 1.11 -3.53 14.45
N ALA A 376 0.30 -4.48 14.95
CA ALA A 376 -1.14 -4.44 14.78
C ALA A 376 -1.80 -3.27 15.53
N ALA A 377 -1.27 -2.91 16.71
CA ALA A 377 -1.70 -1.71 17.43
C ALA A 377 -1.33 -0.41 16.70
N LEU A 378 -0.13 -0.35 16.11
CA LEU A 378 0.28 0.76 15.25
C LEU A 378 -0.63 0.91 14.04
N GLU A 379 -0.94 -0.19 13.35
CA GLU A 379 -1.84 -0.17 12.19
C GLU A 379 -3.26 0.24 12.58
N GLY A 380 -3.81 -0.29 13.67
CA GLY A 380 -5.13 0.11 14.17
C GLY A 380 -5.22 1.62 14.46
N ALA A 381 -4.19 2.18 15.09
CA ALA A 381 -4.08 3.62 15.32
C ALA A 381 -3.95 4.41 14.01
N LEU A 382 -3.18 3.91 13.04
CA LEU A 382 -3.05 4.56 11.73
C LEU A 382 -4.38 4.60 10.99
N LYS A 383 -5.12 3.47 10.93
CA LYS A 383 -6.43 3.42 10.27
C LYS A 383 -7.42 4.40 10.90
N LEU A 384 -7.47 4.48 12.22
CA LEU A 384 -8.36 5.42 12.90
C LEU A 384 -7.98 6.86 12.55
N LYS A 385 -6.69 7.22 12.58
CA LYS A 385 -6.22 8.56 12.16
C LYS A 385 -6.60 8.90 10.72
N GLU A 386 -6.37 7.98 9.79
CA GLU A 386 -6.54 8.22 8.35
C GLU A 386 -8.00 8.49 7.96
N ILE A 387 -8.96 7.81 8.61
CA ILE A 387 -10.36 7.79 8.13
C ILE A 387 -11.33 8.56 9.02
N SER A 388 -11.01 8.74 10.31
CA SER A 388 -11.87 9.49 11.24
C SER A 388 -11.25 10.79 11.75
N TYR A 389 -9.96 11.02 11.48
CA TYR A 389 -9.19 12.17 11.97
C TYR A 389 -9.09 12.26 13.50
N ILE A 390 -9.46 11.20 14.22
CA ILE A 390 -9.24 11.06 15.66
C ILE A 390 -7.75 10.85 15.90
N HIS A 391 -7.19 11.54 16.89
CA HIS A 391 -5.79 11.38 17.24
C HIS A 391 -5.57 10.02 17.91
N ALA A 392 -5.11 9.05 17.13
CA ALA A 392 -4.80 7.71 17.64
C ALA A 392 -3.30 7.42 17.61
N GLU A 393 -2.80 6.87 18.71
CA GLU A 393 -1.39 6.49 18.86
C GLU A 393 -1.27 5.00 19.18
N GLY A 394 -0.36 4.31 18.50
CA GLY A 394 -0.03 2.92 18.79
C GLY A 394 1.26 2.84 19.60
N TYR A 395 1.27 2.05 20.68
CA TYR A 395 2.41 1.98 21.60
C TYR A 395 2.65 0.54 22.08
N PRO A 396 3.91 0.15 22.38
CA PRO A 396 4.17 -1.12 23.04
C PRO A 396 3.52 -1.09 24.44
N ALA A 397 2.70 -2.09 24.75
CA ALA A 397 1.95 -2.14 26.02
C ALA A 397 2.87 -2.07 27.25
N ALA A 398 4.09 -2.62 27.15
CA ALA A 398 5.08 -2.61 28.22
C ALA A 398 5.70 -1.23 28.46
N GLU A 399 5.79 -0.38 27.43
CA GLU A 399 6.44 0.93 27.49
C GLU A 399 5.52 2.03 28.04
N MET A 400 4.25 1.70 28.30
CA MET A 400 3.24 2.65 28.79
C MET A 400 3.71 3.43 30.03
N LYS A 401 4.41 2.78 30.97
CA LYS A 401 4.91 3.43 32.21
C LYS A 401 6.05 4.42 31.99
N HIS A 402 6.70 4.39 30.83
CA HIS A 402 7.87 5.22 30.53
C HIS A 402 7.50 6.58 29.91
N GLY A 403 6.27 7.04 30.13
CA GLY A 403 5.78 8.36 29.70
C GLY A 403 4.29 8.36 29.31
N PRO A 404 3.86 7.52 28.35
CA PRO A 404 2.51 7.59 27.78
C PRO A 404 1.36 7.42 28.77
N ILE A 405 1.58 6.73 29.89
CA ILE A 405 0.57 6.56 30.95
C ILE A 405 0.07 7.90 31.53
N ALA A 406 0.83 8.98 31.35
CA ALA A 406 0.43 10.32 31.77
C ALA A 406 -0.73 10.90 30.92
N LEU A 407 -0.97 10.38 29.72
CA LEU A 407 -2.06 10.79 28.84
C LEU A 407 -3.39 10.12 29.16
N ILE A 408 -3.37 9.06 29.97
CA ILE A 408 -4.55 8.24 30.25
C ILE A 408 -5.44 8.91 31.28
N ASP A 409 -6.67 9.22 30.86
CA ASP A 409 -7.76 9.71 31.70
C ASP A 409 -9.09 9.02 31.34
N ALA A 410 -10.16 9.33 32.06
CA ALA A 410 -11.48 8.74 31.85
C ALA A 410 -12.08 9.00 30.45
N ALA A 411 -11.58 9.99 29.71
CA ALA A 411 -12.07 10.38 28.39
C ALA A 411 -11.26 9.76 27.23
N MET A 412 -10.10 9.16 27.49
CA MET A 412 -9.24 8.54 26.48
C MET A 412 -9.52 7.05 26.34
N PRO A 413 -10.18 6.55 25.28
CA PRO A 413 -10.34 5.12 25.06
C PRO A 413 -9.00 4.45 24.77
N VAL A 414 -8.79 3.29 25.36
CA VAL A 414 -7.59 2.47 25.17
C VAL A 414 -7.98 1.13 24.56
N VAL A 415 -7.43 0.80 23.40
CA VAL A 415 -7.64 -0.44 22.66
C VAL A 415 -6.47 -1.39 22.88
N PHE A 416 -6.73 -2.59 23.42
CA PHE A 416 -5.71 -3.62 23.56
C PHE A 416 -5.85 -4.73 22.52
N VAL A 417 -4.72 -5.09 21.88
CA VAL A 417 -4.56 -6.33 21.11
C VAL A 417 -3.94 -7.38 22.02
N ALA A 418 -4.74 -8.33 22.53
CA ALA A 418 -4.37 -9.21 23.63
C ALA A 418 -4.75 -10.68 23.40
N PRO A 419 -4.15 -11.35 22.39
CA PRO A 419 -4.31 -12.80 22.24
C PRO A 419 -3.79 -13.54 23.49
N GLN A 420 -4.35 -14.71 23.76
CA GLN A 420 -3.95 -15.62 24.85
C GLN A 420 -2.66 -16.37 24.49
N ASP A 421 -1.58 -15.61 24.38
CA ASP A 421 -0.24 -16.10 24.13
C ASP A 421 0.63 -16.11 25.40
N HIS A 422 1.92 -16.39 25.24
CA HIS A 422 2.89 -16.43 26.34
C HIS A 422 3.10 -15.08 27.05
N VAL A 423 2.70 -13.95 26.46
CA VAL A 423 2.78 -12.61 27.08
C VAL A 423 1.43 -12.08 27.57
N TYR A 424 0.34 -12.82 27.39
CA TYR A 424 -1.01 -12.41 27.80
C TYR A 424 -1.10 -11.95 29.27
N ALA A 425 -0.48 -12.70 30.19
CA ALA A 425 -0.49 -12.34 31.62
C ALA A 425 0.15 -10.96 31.88
N LYS A 426 1.15 -10.58 31.08
CA LYS A 426 1.80 -9.26 31.16
C LYS A 426 0.91 -8.17 30.55
N VAL A 427 0.30 -8.43 29.39
CA VAL A 427 -0.66 -7.50 28.77
C VAL A 427 -1.86 -7.24 29.70
N ARG A 428 -2.38 -8.28 30.36
CA ARG A 428 -3.42 -8.16 31.38
C ARG A 428 -2.99 -7.26 32.56
N SER A 429 -1.73 -7.34 32.99
CA SER A 429 -1.18 -6.42 34.00
C SER A 429 -1.25 -4.97 33.52
N ASN A 430 -0.88 -4.70 32.27
CA ASN A 430 -0.99 -3.37 31.69
C ASN A 430 -2.45 -2.88 31.60
N MET A 431 -3.41 -3.76 31.31
CA MET A 431 -4.84 -3.41 31.34
C MET A 431 -5.31 -2.97 32.74
N GLN A 432 -4.84 -3.63 33.81
CA GLN A 432 -5.18 -3.22 35.18
C GLN A 432 -4.61 -1.85 35.53
N GLU A 433 -3.42 -1.52 35.03
CA GLU A 433 -2.80 -0.21 35.22
C GLU A 433 -3.58 0.90 34.54
N VAL A 434 -4.12 0.66 33.35
CA VAL A 434 -5.03 1.58 32.65
C VAL A 434 -6.34 1.73 33.44
N LYS A 435 -6.93 0.61 33.88
CA LYS A 435 -8.17 0.60 34.64
C LYS A 435 -8.05 1.39 35.95
N ALA A 436 -6.90 1.28 36.62
CA ALA A 436 -6.63 2.03 37.85
C ALA A 436 -6.62 3.56 37.66
N ARG A 437 -6.58 4.07 36.42
CA ARG A 437 -6.60 5.51 36.09
C ARG A 437 -7.96 6.02 35.63
N GLY A 438 -9.03 5.24 35.82
CA GLY A 438 -10.41 5.67 35.57
C GLY A 438 -10.87 5.48 34.13
N THR A 439 -10.05 4.87 33.28
CA THR A 439 -10.43 4.49 31.91
C THR A 439 -10.88 3.04 31.87
N SER A 440 -12.05 2.77 31.29
CA SER A 440 -12.43 1.39 30.97
C SER A 440 -11.73 0.96 29.67
N PRO A 441 -10.74 0.04 29.72
CA PRO A 441 -10.06 -0.43 28.51
C PRO A 441 -11.05 -1.15 27.60
N CYS A 442 -11.00 -0.81 26.31
CA CYS A 442 -11.67 -1.54 25.25
C CYS A 442 -10.73 -2.64 24.75
N CYS A 443 -11.15 -3.89 24.79
CA CYS A 443 -10.34 -5.00 24.28
C CYS A 443 -10.76 -5.30 22.84
N ALA A 444 -9.85 -5.20 21.88
CA ALA A 444 -10.14 -5.54 20.48
C ALA A 444 -9.86 -7.01 20.12
N ALA A 445 -9.17 -7.78 20.98
CA ALA A 445 -9.02 -9.22 20.75
C ALA A 445 -8.58 -9.96 22.02
N ALA A 446 -9.44 -10.85 22.54
CA ALA A 446 -9.00 -12.00 23.34
C ALA A 446 -9.24 -13.24 22.47
N THR A 447 -8.20 -14.02 22.16
CA THR A 447 -8.38 -15.24 21.36
C THR A 447 -9.33 -16.20 22.08
N TRP A 448 -10.36 -16.65 21.37
CA TRP A 448 -11.25 -17.71 21.80
C TRP A 448 -10.50 -19.05 21.75
N THR A 449 -10.12 -19.60 22.90
CA THR A 449 -9.47 -20.91 23.01
C THR A 449 -10.52 -22.01 23.21
N GLY A 450 -11.35 -22.32 22.20
CA GLY A 450 -11.98 -23.64 22.00
C GLY A 450 -12.82 -24.29 23.12
N ARG A 451 -12.91 -23.74 24.33
CA ARG A 451 -13.72 -24.24 25.43
C ARG A 451 -14.99 -23.43 25.45
N ALA A 452 -16.11 -24.10 25.21
CA ALA A 452 -17.44 -23.55 25.37
C ALA A 452 -17.61 -23.05 26.81
N THR A 453 -17.43 -21.74 27.02
CA THR A 453 -18.11 -21.04 28.10
C THR A 453 -19.46 -20.61 27.55
N SER A 454 -20.51 -21.01 28.28
CA SER A 454 -21.92 -20.90 27.93
C SER A 454 -22.37 -19.49 27.52
N PRO A 455 -23.45 -19.33 26.73
CA PRO A 455 -23.90 -18.06 26.15
C PRO A 455 -24.47 -17.03 27.15
N LYS A 456 -24.17 -17.14 28.46
CA LYS A 456 -24.79 -16.29 29.50
C LYS A 456 -23.81 -15.48 30.36
N ALA A 457 -22.53 -15.42 30.01
CA ALA A 457 -21.58 -14.56 30.71
C ALA A 457 -21.14 -13.40 29.82
N SER A 458 -21.88 -12.29 29.86
CA SER A 458 -21.31 -10.97 29.56
C SER A 458 -20.19 -10.72 30.58
N PRO A 459 -18.96 -10.34 30.20
CA PRO A 459 -17.94 -9.96 31.17
C PRO A 459 -18.21 -8.60 31.83
N TRP A 460 -19.32 -7.93 31.48
CA TRP A 460 -19.62 -6.58 31.92
C TRP A 460 -21.12 -6.43 32.20
N SER A 461 -21.46 -6.44 33.49
CA SER A 461 -22.70 -5.88 34.01
C SER A 461 -22.35 -5.01 35.21
N ASP A 462 -22.59 -3.71 35.09
CA ASP A 462 -22.58 -2.77 36.21
C ASP A 462 -23.68 -3.19 37.21
N ARG A 463 -23.30 -3.94 38.25
CA ARG A 463 -24.06 -4.10 39.50
C ARG A 463 -23.10 -4.43 40.63
N ASP A 464 -22.45 -3.41 41.18
CA ASP A 464 -22.02 -3.46 42.57
C ASP A 464 -23.18 -2.93 43.42
N GLY A 465 -23.81 -3.84 44.14
CA GLY A 465 -24.81 -3.51 45.16
C GLY A 465 -24.11 -3.22 46.48
N ASP A 466 -24.51 -2.10 47.09
CA ASP A 466 -24.20 -1.70 48.47
C ASP A 466 -24.42 -2.83 49.49
N GLY A 467 -23.47 -2.96 50.40
CA GLY A 467 -23.58 -3.74 51.64
C GLY A 467 -22.26 -3.67 52.42
N PRO A 468 -22.24 -3.16 53.66
CA PRO A 468 -21.00 -2.77 54.33
C PRO A 468 -20.36 -3.98 55.02
N ASP A 469 -19.03 -4.05 55.00
CA ASP A 469 -18.30 -4.79 56.02
C ASP A 469 -17.16 -3.93 56.58
N ASP A 470 -17.25 -3.80 57.89
CA ASP A 470 -16.48 -3.00 58.81
C ASP A 470 -15.14 -3.70 59.10
N ALA A 471 -14.01 -3.05 58.81
CA ALA A 471 -12.72 -3.43 59.37
C ALA A 471 -11.76 -2.25 59.34
N THR A 472 -11.72 -1.57 60.47
CA THR A 472 -10.75 -0.56 60.87
C THR A 472 -9.31 -1.08 60.77
N HIS A 473 -8.41 -0.30 60.15
CA HIS A 473 -7.04 -0.14 60.65
C HIS A 473 -6.42 1.18 60.17
N HIS A 474 -6.00 1.96 61.16
CA HIS A 474 -5.29 3.23 61.07
C HIS A 474 -3.93 3.11 60.37
N ALA A 475 -3.56 4.12 59.56
CA ALA A 475 -2.27 4.81 59.68
C ALA A 475 -2.23 6.08 58.82
N GLU A 476 -1.97 7.17 59.53
CA GLU A 476 -1.74 8.59 59.22
C GLU A 476 -1.08 8.99 57.90
N ALA A 477 -1.56 10.11 57.35
CA ALA A 477 -0.87 10.99 56.42
C ALA A 477 -0.51 12.33 57.12
N PRO A 478 0.59 13.02 56.76
CA PRO A 478 0.77 14.41 57.15
C PRO A 478 0.23 15.37 56.08
N GLN A 479 -0.56 16.32 56.55
CA GLN A 479 -1.04 17.51 55.83
C GLN A 479 0.11 18.48 55.52
N VAL A 480 0.04 19.14 54.35
CA VAL A 480 0.57 20.49 54.17
C VAL A 480 -0.47 21.36 53.46
N ARG A 481 -0.73 22.52 54.08
CA ARG A 481 -1.69 23.56 53.71
C ARG A 481 -1.15 24.50 52.63
N GLY A 482 -2.07 25.10 51.88
CA GLY A 482 -1.89 26.36 51.15
C GLY A 482 -2.61 26.30 49.81
N GLY A 483 -3.49 27.21 49.39
CA GLY A 483 -3.95 28.49 49.90
C GLY A 483 -4.80 29.07 48.76
N ALA A 484 -6.04 29.43 49.04
CA ALA A 484 -6.99 29.91 48.04
C ALA A 484 -6.60 31.29 47.50
N ARG A 485 -6.73 31.51 46.18
CA ARG A 485 -7.14 32.81 45.61
C ARG A 485 -8.02 32.61 44.38
N ARG A 486 -9.26 33.08 44.49
CA ARG A 486 -10.17 33.38 43.38
C ARG A 486 -9.75 34.69 42.71
N ALA A 487 -9.84 34.75 41.38
CA ALA A 487 -10.07 35.99 40.66
C ALA A 487 -11.07 35.73 39.53
N ARG A 488 -12.18 36.47 39.56
CA ARG A 488 -13.11 36.67 38.44
C ARG A 488 -12.66 37.92 37.68
N HIS A 489 -12.67 37.89 36.35
CA HIS A 489 -13.34 38.90 35.49
C HIS A 489 -12.97 38.75 34.01
N GLY A 490 -13.94 39.11 33.16
CA GLY A 490 -13.66 39.73 31.87
C GLY A 490 -14.04 38.90 30.64
N GLY A 491 -15.30 39.01 30.22
CA GLY A 491 -15.68 38.63 28.86
C GLY A 491 -15.09 39.60 27.84
N ARG A 492 -14.80 39.09 26.63
CA ARG A 492 -14.76 39.86 25.39
C ARG A 492 -15.12 38.96 24.21
N SER A 493 -16.10 39.44 23.44
CA SER A 493 -16.44 39.04 22.09
C SER A 493 -15.30 39.33 21.11
N GLY A 494 -15.15 38.51 20.08
CA GLY A 494 -14.22 38.72 18.98
C GLY A 494 -14.46 37.71 17.87
N ALA A 495 -14.77 38.23 16.69
CA ALA A 495 -15.29 37.54 15.53
C ALA A 495 -14.24 36.72 14.75
N GLY A 496 -14.73 35.71 14.03
CA GLY A 496 -14.32 35.37 12.66
C GLY A 496 -12.91 34.85 12.42
N ARG A 497 -12.81 33.57 12.05
CA ARG A 497 -11.94 33.09 10.97
C ARG A 497 -12.45 31.73 10.49
N SER A 498 -13.13 31.76 9.35
CA SER A 498 -13.43 30.60 8.52
C SER A 498 -12.12 30.01 8.01
N VAL A 499 -11.83 28.77 8.38
CA VAL A 499 -10.74 27.98 7.81
C VAL A 499 -11.20 27.44 6.45
N PRO A 500 -10.49 27.69 5.33
CA PRO A 500 -10.83 27.06 4.07
C PRO A 500 -10.51 25.57 4.18
N GLY A 501 -11.50 24.72 3.94
CA GLY A 501 -11.31 23.28 3.85
C GLY A 501 -10.34 22.95 2.74
N GLY A 502 -9.19 22.34 3.10
CA GLY A 502 -8.31 21.69 2.15
C GLY A 502 -9.02 20.48 1.58
N ALA A 503 -9.46 20.58 0.32
CA ALA A 503 -9.93 19.44 -0.43
C ALA A 503 -8.73 18.51 -0.68
N ALA A 504 -8.72 17.34 -0.03
CA ALA A 504 -7.87 16.23 -0.43
C ALA A 504 -8.25 15.86 -1.88
N ARG A 505 -7.43 16.30 -2.84
CA ARG A 505 -7.52 15.86 -4.23
C ARG A 505 -7.16 14.37 -4.26
N ALA A 506 -8.17 13.52 -4.33
CA ALA A 506 -7.98 12.16 -4.84
C ALA A 506 -7.31 12.27 -6.22
N LEU A 507 -6.19 11.58 -6.42
CA LEU A 507 -5.62 11.38 -7.75
C LEU A 507 -6.71 10.72 -8.61
N ARG A 508 -7.36 11.51 -9.47
CA ARG A 508 -8.15 10.95 -10.57
C ARG A 508 -7.16 10.47 -11.60
N ALA A 509 -7.19 9.17 -11.93
CA ALA A 509 -6.44 8.65 -13.05
C ALA A 509 -6.85 9.43 -14.31
N ALA A 510 -5.89 10.02 -15.01
CA ALA A 510 -6.12 10.75 -16.24
C ALA A 510 -6.11 9.75 -17.40
N ILE A 511 -7.13 9.81 -18.26
CA ILE A 511 -7.17 9.05 -19.52
C ILE A 511 -7.25 10.03 -20.68
N VAL A 512 -6.38 9.87 -21.67
CA VAL A 512 -6.44 10.60 -22.93
C VAL A 512 -6.67 9.59 -24.06
N ARG A 513 -7.64 9.85 -24.93
CA ARG A 513 -8.10 8.95 -25.99
C ARG A 513 -7.76 9.50 -27.36
N LEU A 514 -7.19 8.67 -28.24
CA LEU A 514 -6.95 8.98 -29.63
C LEU A 514 -7.56 7.91 -30.55
N PRO A 515 -8.52 8.23 -31.43
CA PRO A 515 -9.10 7.26 -32.36
C PRO A 515 -8.11 6.89 -33.49
N ARG A 516 -8.07 5.63 -33.92
CA ARG A 516 -7.43 5.16 -35.16
C ARG A 516 -8.40 5.28 -36.33
N SER A 517 -7.83 5.59 -37.50
CA SER A 517 -8.56 5.54 -38.76
C SER A 517 -8.42 4.16 -39.41
N GLY A 518 -9.52 3.40 -39.48
CA GLY A 518 -9.59 2.17 -40.28
C GLY A 518 -9.68 2.46 -41.79
N PRO A 519 -9.36 1.49 -42.67
CA PRO A 519 -9.47 1.66 -44.10
C PRO A 519 -10.94 1.81 -44.51
N GLY A 520 -11.28 2.95 -45.11
CA GLY A 520 -12.64 3.32 -45.49
C GLY A 520 -13.34 2.27 -46.37
N ARG A 521 -14.53 1.84 -45.93
CA ARG A 521 -15.44 1.01 -46.73
C ARG A 521 -15.85 1.76 -48.01
N ARG A 522 -15.32 1.32 -49.15
CA ARG A 522 -15.92 1.61 -50.45
C ARG A 522 -17.21 0.80 -50.59
N THR A 523 -18.32 1.51 -50.79
CA THR A 523 -19.58 0.96 -51.28
C THR A 523 -19.39 0.50 -52.72
N GLY A 524 -19.64 -0.78 -53.01
CA GLY A 524 -19.55 -1.33 -54.36
C GLY A 524 -20.09 -2.75 -54.45
N GLY A 525 -21.29 -2.87 -55.01
CA GLY A 525 -21.87 -4.00 -55.76
C GLY A 525 -21.56 -5.45 -55.36
N ARG A 526 -22.63 -6.19 -54.99
CA ARG A 526 -22.71 -7.65 -55.19
C ARG A 526 -22.50 -7.99 -56.69
N PRO A 527 -21.97 -9.18 -57.00
CA PRO A 527 -22.88 -10.28 -57.31
C PRO A 527 -22.58 -11.58 -56.56
N GLU A 528 -23.60 -12.43 -56.61
CA GLU A 528 -23.82 -13.72 -55.98
C GLU A 528 -22.80 -14.80 -56.41
N GLY A 529 -22.60 -15.80 -55.54
CA GLY A 529 -21.96 -17.05 -55.91
C GLY A 529 -21.25 -17.75 -54.77
N ALA A 530 -22.00 -18.30 -53.81
CA ALA A 530 -21.54 -19.47 -53.06
C ALA A 530 -21.93 -20.72 -53.88
N PRO A 531 -21.17 -21.83 -53.79
CA PRO A 531 -21.46 -22.72 -52.67
C PRO A 531 -20.26 -23.49 -52.09
N ALA A 532 -20.58 -24.06 -50.93
CA ALA A 532 -20.14 -25.35 -50.40
C ALA A 532 -18.84 -25.42 -49.57
N ARG A 533 -19.07 -25.65 -48.27
CA ARG A 533 -18.19 -26.36 -47.35
C ARG A 533 -17.78 -27.72 -47.92
N VAL A 534 -16.52 -28.09 -47.73
CA VAL A 534 -16.09 -29.48 -47.51
C VAL A 534 -15.05 -29.47 -46.39
N ASP A 535 -15.35 -30.28 -45.36
CA ASP A 535 -14.49 -30.62 -44.24
C ASP A 535 -13.34 -31.56 -44.64
N ALA A 536 -12.34 -31.62 -43.76
CA ALA A 536 -11.36 -32.69 -43.55
C ALA A 536 -10.11 -32.73 -44.45
N GLY A 537 -8.94 -32.75 -43.78
CA GLY A 537 -7.66 -33.10 -44.38
C GLY A 537 -6.47 -32.81 -43.49
N ALA A 538 -6.20 -33.70 -42.53
CA ALA A 538 -4.93 -33.76 -41.83
C ALA A 538 -3.76 -34.03 -42.81
N GLY A 539 -2.57 -33.48 -42.55
CA GLY A 539 -1.33 -34.03 -43.10
C GLY A 539 -0.19 -33.06 -43.42
N GLN A 540 0.72 -32.89 -42.45
CA GLN A 540 2.19 -32.90 -42.57
C GLN A 540 2.97 -32.01 -43.56
N ARG A 541 4.17 -31.67 -43.07
CA ARG A 541 5.40 -31.10 -43.69
C ARG A 541 5.42 -29.57 -43.68
N GLY A 542 6.39 -28.88 -43.08
CA GLY A 542 7.75 -29.23 -42.67
C GLY A 542 8.71 -28.30 -43.38
N VAL A 543 9.20 -27.28 -42.67
CA VAL A 543 10.60 -26.83 -42.43
C VAL A 543 10.52 -25.83 -41.28
#